data_AF-F2J2E7-F1
#
_entry.id   AF-F2J2E7-F1
#
_cell.length_a   1.000
_cell.length_b   1.000
_cell.length_c   1.000
_cell.angle_alpha   90.00
_cell.angle_beta   90.00
_cell.angle_gamma   90.00
#
_symmetry.space_group_name_H-M   'P 1'
#
loop_
_entity.id
_entity.type
_entity.pdbx_description
1 polymer ?
#
loop_
_entity_poly.entity_id
_entity_poly.type
_entity_poly.pdbx_seq_one_letter_code
_entity_poly.pdbx_strand_id
1 'polypeptide(L)'
;MFKHLFDLIEPAALKDRPILLTATGGGDRHALVIEHQIRPLFGFFEAATIATGVYASSADFEDGEPSSPELLTRLETATRQLATAIRAQAAFGLLGLANNAA
;
A
#
# COMPACT_ATOMS: atom_id res chain seq x y z
N MET A 1 -14.21 1.51 11.67
CA MET A 1 -14.08 2.88 11.11
C MET A 1 -13.24 2.97 9.82
N PHE A 2 -12.40 2.00 9.46
CA PHE A 2 -11.67 2.03 8.19
C PHE A 2 -12.57 1.96 6.94
N LYS A 3 -13.36 0.89 6.79
CA LYS A 3 -14.21 0.67 5.60
C LYS A 3 -15.20 1.82 5.36
N HIS A 4 -15.78 2.35 6.43
CA HIS A 4 -16.75 3.45 6.33
C HIS A 4 -16.14 4.73 5.73
N LEU A 5 -14.86 5.01 5.97
CA LEU A 5 -14.16 6.11 5.31
C LEU A 5 -14.10 5.90 3.79
N PHE A 6 -13.72 4.70 3.35
CA PHE A 6 -13.62 4.38 1.93
C PHE A 6 -14.98 4.34 1.21
N ASP A 7 -16.07 4.10 1.94
CA ASP A 7 -17.43 4.22 1.39
C ASP A 7 -17.82 5.64 0.99
N LEU A 8 -17.08 6.64 1.45
CA LEU A 8 -17.31 8.05 1.13
C LEU A 8 -16.41 8.56 0.00
N ILE A 9 -15.47 7.74 -0.49
CA ILE A 9 -14.50 8.12 -1.52
C ILE A 9 -15.06 7.76 -2.90
N GLU A 10 -14.98 8.67 -3.85
CA GLU A 10 -15.35 8.39 -5.24
C GLU A 10 -14.45 7.28 -5.84
N PRO A 11 -15.01 6.29 -6.57
CA PRO A 11 -14.23 5.15 -7.07
C PRO A 11 -13.00 5.53 -7.90
N ALA A 12 -13.09 6.59 -8.72
CA ALA A 12 -11.99 7.03 -9.57
C ALA A 12 -10.87 7.78 -8.81
N ALA A 13 -11.09 8.16 -7.55
CA ALA A 13 -10.15 9.00 -6.80
C ALA A 13 -8.79 8.32 -6.56
N LEU A 14 -8.76 6.97 -6.51
CA LEU A 14 -7.53 6.19 -6.31
C LEU A 14 -7.08 5.41 -7.55
N LYS A 15 -7.73 5.66 -8.70
CA LYS A 15 -7.37 5.00 -9.96
C LYS A 15 -5.89 5.22 -10.28
N ASP A 16 -5.19 4.13 -10.59
CA ASP A 16 -3.76 4.08 -10.93
C ASP A 16 -2.83 4.64 -9.83
N ARG A 17 -3.33 4.88 -8.60
CA ARG A 17 -2.51 5.40 -7.51
C ARG A 17 -1.63 4.28 -6.93
N PRO A 18 -0.30 4.48 -6.84
CA PRO A 18 0.58 3.57 -6.13
C PRO A 18 0.22 3.52 -4.65
N ILE A 19 -0.10 2.32 -4.15
CA ILE A 19 -0.52 2.12 -2.76
C ILE A 19 0.25 0.93 -2.17
N LEU A 20 0.78 1.13 -0.96
CA LEU A 20 1.27 0.06 -0.09
C LEU A 20 0.19 -0.32 0.92
N LEU A 21 -0.15 -1.61 0.99
CA LEU A 21 -1.12 -2.14 1.92
C LEU A 21 -0.43 -2.63 3.20
N THR A 22 -0.91 -2.14 4.35
CA THR A 22 -0.41 -2.56 5.65
C THR A 22 -1.57 -2.88 6.61
N ALA A 23 -1.31 -3.76 7.57
CA ALA A 23 -2.24 -4.10 8.65
C ALA A 23 -1.48 -4.60 9.87
N THR A 24 -2.09 -4.50 11.04
CA THR A 24 -1.59 -5.10 12.28
C THR A 24 -2.66 -5.97 12.92
N GLY A 25 -2.25 -6.91 13.78
CA GLY A 25 -3.19 -7.70 14.57
C GLY A 25 -2.54 -8.46 15.72
N GLY A 26 -3.36 -9.10 16.56
CA GLY A 26 -2.89 -9.79 17.78
C GLY A 26 -2.02 -11.03 17.55
N GLY A 27 -1.89 -11.50 16.30
CA GLY A 27 -1.12 -12.69 15.92
C GLY A 27 -1.30 -13.02 14.43
N ASP A 28 -0.65 -14.08 13.94
CA ASP A 28 -0.51 -14.33 12.49
C ASP A 28 -1.74 -14.93 11.82
N ARG A 29 -2.72 -15.40 12.60
CA ARG A 29 -3.91 -16.11 12.10
C ARG A 29 -4.74 -15.29 11.10
N HIS A 30 -4.59 -13.97 11.12
CA HIS A 30 -5.30 -13.04 10.23
C HIS A 30 -4.39 -12.37 9.19
N ALA A 31 -3.14 -12.82 9.01
CA ALA A 31 -2.19 -12.16 8.10
C ALA A 31 -2.73 -12.03 6.66
N LEU A 32 -3.53 -12.99 6.20
CA LEU A 32 -4.16 -12.96 4.88
C LEU A 32 -5.26 -11.90 4.70
N VAL A 33 -5.59 -11.12 5.74
CA VAL A 33 -6.51 -9.97 5.62
C VAL A 33 -6.03 -8.97 4.55
N ILE A 34 -4.72 -8.83 4.39
CA ILE A 34 -4.12 -7.99 3.34
C ILE A 34 -4.62 -8.43 1.96
N GLU A 35 -4.59 -9.73 1.68
CA GLU A 35 -4.83 -10.27 0.34
C GLU A 35 -6.32 -10.52 0.07
N HIS A 36 -7.09 -10.88 1.08
CA HIS A 36 -8.49 -11.26 0.89
C HIS A 36 -9.51 -10.19 1.29
N GLN A 37 -9.11 -9.14 2.01
CA GLN A 37 -10.04 -8.06 2.40
C GLN A 37 -9.55 -6.70 1.91
N ILE A 38 -8.30 -6.36 2.19
CA ILE A 38 -7.77 -5.04 1.88
C ILE A 38 -7.46 -4.90 0.39
N ARG A 39 -6.75 -5.85 -0.23
CA ARG A 39 -6.42 -5.78 -1.66
C ARG A 39 -7.67 -5.75 -2.56
N PRO A 40 -8.72 -6.56 -2.35
CA PRO A 40 -9.95 -6.45 -3.13
C PRO A 40 -10.65 -5.09 -2.98
N LEU A 41 -10.64 -4.50 -1.77
CA LEU A 41 -11.16 -3.15 -1.56
C LEU A 41 -10.44 -2.12 -2.44
N PHE A 42 -9.10 -2.13 -2.46
CA PHE A 42 -8.33 -1.21 -3.31
C PHE A 42 -8.39 -1.58 -4.79
N GLY A 43 -8.62 -2.85 -5.12
CA GLY A 43 -8.91 -3.30 -6.48
C GLY A 43 -10.21 -2.70 -7.05
N PHE A 44 -11.23 -2.50 -6.21
CA PHE A 44 -12.46 -1.79 -6.61
C PHE A 44 -12.18 -0.35 -7.07
N PHE A 45 -11.22 0.34 -6.45
CA PHE A 45 -10.82 1.70 -6.87
C PHE A 45 -9.85 1.71 -8.05
N GLU A 46 -9.56 0.57 -8.68
CA GLU A 46 -8.53 0.44 -9.72
C GLU A 46 -7.16 0.98 -9.26
N ALA A 47 -6.85 0.85 -7.97
CA ALA A 47 -5.59 1.34 -7.42
C ALA A 47 -4.42 0.44 -7.83
N ALA A 48 -3.25 1.05 -8.06
CA ALA A 48 -2.01 0.35 -8.39
C ALA A 48 -1.30 -0.14 -7.12
N THR A 49 -1.89 -1.13 -6.44
CA THR A 49 -1.29 -1.70 -5.22
C THR A 49 0.04 -2.40 -5.57
N ILE A 50 1.09 -2.14 -4.80
CA ILE A 50 2.36 -2.86 -4.99
C ILE A 50 2.24 -4.33 -4.55
N ALA A 51 3.13 -5.18 -5.08
CA ALA A 51 3.13 -6.61 -4.80
C ALA A 51 3.33 -6.90 -3.31
N THR A 52 4.21 -6.14 -2.65
CA THR A 52 4.45 -6.27 -1.22
C THR A 52 3.30 -5.70 -0.40
N GLY A 53 2.62 -6.55 0.36
CA GLY A 53 1.86 -6.17 1.55
C GLY A 53 2.63 -6.45 2.84
N VAL A 54 2.35 -5.68 3.89
CA VAL A 54 2.98 -5.83 5.21
C VAL A 54 1.92 -6.09 6.27
N TYR A 55 1.99 -7.25 6.90
CA TYR A 55 1.24 -7.55 8.12
C TYR A 55 2.22 -7.61 9.29
N ALA A 56 1.87 -7.02 10.42
CA ALA A 56 2.64 -7.11 11.65
C ALA A 56 1.76 -7.60 12.81
N SER A 57 2.23 -8.64 13.50
CA SER A 57 1.63 -9.12 14.73
C SER A 57 2.01 -8.23 15.90
N SER A 58 1.32 -8.34 17.04
CA SER A 58 1.72 -7.66 18.27
C SER A 58 3.12 -8.04 18.77
N ALA A 59 3.65 -9.21 18.38
CA ALA A 59 4.99 -9.63 18.78
C ALA A 59 6.11 -8.92 17.99
N ASP A 60 5.77 -8.24 16.89
CA ASP A 60 6.74 -7.51 16.07
C ASP A 60 7.04 -6.10 16.60
N PHE A 61 6.42 -5.72 17.73
CA PHE A 61 6.52 -4.39 18.33
C PHE A 61 7.09 -4.48 19.76
N GLU A 62 7.91 -3.49 20.10
CA GLU A 62 8.36 -3.20 21.47
C GLU A 62 8.08 -1.72 21.77
N ASP A 63 7.44 -1.42 22.90
CA ASP A 63 7.02 -0.06 23.29
C ASP A 63 6.22 0.72 22.22
N GLY A 64 5.50 -0.01 21.37
CA GLY A 64 4.70 0.57 20.28
C GLY A 64 5.48 0.82 18.98
N GLU A 65 6.78 0.53 18.95
CA GLU A 65 7.64 0.69 17.78
C GLU A 65 7.96 -0.67 17.14
N PRO A 66 8.01 -0.77 15.80
CA PRO A 66 8.46 -1.97 15.11
C PRO A 66 9.89 -2.36 15.52
N SER A 67 10.07 -3.56 16.06
CA SER A 67 11.36 -4.04 16.58
C SER A 67 11.84 -5.32 15.89
N SER A 68 10.94 -6.12 15.28
CA SER A 68 11.31 -7.35 14.56
C SER A 68 12.22 -7.03 13.36
N PRO A 69 13.41 -7.65 13.26
CA PRO A 69 14.28 -7.52 12.08
C PRO A 69 13.60 -7.96 10.77
N GLU A 70 12.74 -8.97 10.83
CA GLU A 70 11.98 -9.48 9.69
C GLU A 70 10.96 -8.43 9.22
N LEU A 71 10.22 -7.82 10.16
CA LEU A 71 9.29 -6.74 9.85
C LEU A 71 10.01 -5.53 9.23
N LEU A 72 11.13 -5.11 9.80
CA LEU A 72 11.91 -3.97 9.30
C LEU A 72 12.43 -4.21 7.89
N THR A 73 12.97 -5.41 7.61
CA THR A 73 13.41 -5.82 6.27
C THR A 73 12.26 -5.80 5.27
N ARG A 74 11.08 -6.25 5.69
CA ARG A 74 9.88 -6.25 4.86
C ARG A 74 9.40 -4.83 4.56
N LEU A 75 9.39 -3.94 5.56
CA LEU A 75 9.05 -2.52 5.41
C LEU A 75 10.02 -1.79 4.47
N GLU A 76 11.32 -2.08 4.55
CA GLU A 76 12.32 -1.52 3.64
C GLU A 76 12.04 -1.94 2.19
N THR A 77 11.76 -3.23 1.98
CA THR A 77 11.40 -3.76 0.65
C THR A 77 10.12 -3.11 0.12
N ALA A 78 9.08 -3.00 0.96
CA ALA A 78 7.80 -2.39 0.64
C ALA A 78 7.94 -0.93 0.23
N THR A 79 8.66 -0.15 1.05
CA THR A 79 8.88 1.27 0.83
C THR A 79 9.70 1.52 -0.42
N ARG A 80 10.72 0.69 -0.70
CA ARG A 80 11.50 0.76 -1.95
C ARG A 80 10.63 0.51 -3.17
N GLN A 81 9.78 -0.52 -3.15
CA GLN A 81 8.85 -0.81 -4.24
C GLN A 81 7.87 0.35 -4.47
N LEU A 82 7.31 0.92 -3.41
CA LEU A 82 6.41 2.06 -3.49
C LEU A 82 7.12 3.30 -4.05
N ALA A 83 8.33 3.61 -3.58
CA ALA A 83 9.12 4.73 -4.05
C ALA A 83 9.43 4.60 -5.56
N THR A 84 9.77 3.41 -6.03
CA THR A 84 9.94 3.15 -7.47
C THR A 84 8.66 3.38 -8.26
N ALA A 85 7.51 2.89 -7.76
CA ALA A 85 6.21 3.08 -8.41
C ALA A 85 5.80 4.57 -8.50
N ILE A 86 5.99 5.34 -7.42
CA ILE A 86 5.73 6.78 -7.40
C ILE A 86 6.62 7.51 -8.41
N ARG A 87 7.92 7.20 -8.44
CA ARG A 87 8.87 7.79 -9.40
C ARG A 87 8.50 7.48 -10.84
N ALA A 88 8.10 6.23 -11.12
CA ALA A 88 7.66 5.84 -12.46
C ALA A 88 6.40 6.59 -12.91
N GLN A 89 5.41 6.75 -12.02
CA GLN A 89 4.19 7.51 -12.32
C GLN A 89 4.50 9.00 -12.58
N ALA A 90 5.37 9.61 -11.78
CA ALA A 90 5.77 11.00 -11.96
C ALA A 90 6.52 11.22 -13.29
N ALA A 91 7.45 10.31 -13.64
CA ALA A 91 8.17 10.36 -14.90
C ALA A 91 7.24 10.24 -16.12
N PHE A 92 6.23 9.35 -16.05
CA PHE A 92 5.23 9.21 -17.10
C PHE A 92 4.39 10.49 -17.28
N GLY A 93 3.99 11.12 -16.17
CA GLY A 93 3.28 12.39 -16.20
C GLY A 93 4.09 13.51 -16.88
N LEU A 94 5.39 13.62 -16.58
CA LEU A 94 6.28 14.62 -17.19
C LEU A 94 6.47 14.39 -18.69
N LEU A 95 6.62 13.13 -19.13
CA LEU A 95 6.69 12.79 -20.56
C LEU A 95 5.39 13.13 -21.30
N GLY A 96 4.23 12.89 -20.68
CA GLY A 96 2.93 13.26 -21.24
C GLY A 96 2.76 14.77 -21.41
N LEU A 97 3.27 15.58 -20.46
CA LEU A 97 3.28 17.03 -20.58
C LEU A 97 4.23 17.53 -21.68
N ALA A 98 5.43 16.95 -21.77
CA ALA A 98 6.41 17.30 -22.80
C ALA A 98 5.90 17.01 -24.22
N ASN A 99 5.19 15.91 -24.43
CA ASN A 99 4.63 15.54 -25.73
C ASN A 99 3.41 16.38 -26.15
N ASN A 100 2.70 17.03 -25.23
CA ASN A 100 1.57 17.91 -25.54
C ASN A 100 1.99 19.38 -25.75
N ALA A 101 3.27 19.72 -25.51
CA ALA A 101 3.81 21.07 -25.65
C ALA A 101 4.60 21.29 -26.96
N ALA A 102 4.68 20.27 -27.83
CA ALA A 102 5.30 20.30 -29.15
C ALA A 102 4.25 20.18 -30.26
#